data_AF-A0A315U4U9-F1
#
_entry.id   AF-A0A315U4U9-F1
#
_cell.length_a   1.000
_cell.length_b   1.000
_cell.length_c   1.000
_cell.angle_alpha   90.00
_cell.angle_beta   90.00
_cell.angle_gamma   90.00
#
_symmetry.space_group_name_H-M   'P 1'
#
loop_
_entity.id
_entity.type
_entity.pdbx_description
1 polymer ?
#
loop_
_entity_poly.entity_id
_entity_poly.type
_entity_poly.pdbx_seq_one_letter_code
_entity_poly.pdbx_strand_id
1 'polypeptide(L)' 'MRHDQSMEELRAIVLANNPKLSAAELDALTDLQVLERVRNSIIVDDRPGRTRDLELEQVRAFLDYLIQKQRSKQTLH' A
#
# COMPACT_ATOMS: atom_id res chain seq x y z
N MET A 1 2.40 9.31 -20.26
CA MET A 1 2.97 8.48 -19.18
C MET A 1 2.23 8.89 -17.91
N ARG A 2 1.30 8.07 -17.40
CA ARG A 2 0.43 8.39 -16.26
C ARG A 2 0.47 7.29 -15.18
N HIS A 3 1.34 6.30 -15.34
CA HIS A 3 1.38 5.11 -14.48
C HIS A 3 2.28 5.25 -13.25
N ASP A 4 3.18 6.24 -13.20
CA ASP A 4 4.13 6.39 -12.09
C ASP A 4 3.63 7.24 -10.92
N GLN A 5 2.84 8.29 -11.18
CA GLN A 5 2.47 9.25 -10.12
C GLN A 5 1.69 8.61 -8.96
N SER A 6 0.77 7.69 -9.26
CA SER A 6 0.00 6.99 -8.23
C SER A 6 0.87 6.07 -7.36
N MET A 7 1.97 5.54 -7.91
CA MET A 7 2.92 4.71 -7.15
C MET A 7 3.86 5.58 -6.31
N GLU A 8 4.28 6.74 -6.80
CA GLU A 8 5.04 7.71 -6.01
C GLU A 8 4.25 8.20 -4.80
N GLU A 9 2.96 8.52 -4.98
CA GLU A 9 2.07 8.93 -3.89
C GLU A 9 1.92 7.81 -2.85
N LEU A 10 1.72 6.56 -3.31
CA LEU A 10 1.70 5.39 -2.43
C LEU A 10 3.02 5.22 -1.66
N ARG A 11 4.17 5.34 -2.34
CA ARG A 11 5.50 5.25 -1.73
C ARG A 11 5.70 6.32 -0.65
N ALA A 12 5.28 7.55 -0.92
CA ALA A 12 5.32 8.64 0.05
C ALA A 12 4.47 8.33 1.29
N ILE A 13 3.27 7.76 1.11
CA ILE A 13 2.41 7.34 2.22
C ILE A 13 3.08 6.22 3.03
N VAL A 14 3.77 5.26 2.39
CA VAL A 14 4.50 4.19 3.10
C VAL A 14 5.59 4.78 3.98
N LEU A 15 6.41 5.68 3.44
CA LEU A 15 7.49 6.33 4.17
C LEU A 15 6.95 7.15 5.35
N ALA A 16 5.87 7.89 5.14
CA ALA A 16 5.24 8.69 6.20
C ALA A 16 4.73 7.83 7.37
N ASN A 17 4.23 6.62 7.09
CA ASN A 17 3.66 5.73 8.10
C ASN A 17 4.66 4.69 8.65
N ASN A 18 5.82 4.52 8.03
CA ASN A 18 6.85 3.56 8.44
C ASN A 18 8.19 4.28 8.67
N PRO A 19 8.37 5.00 9.80
CA PRO A 19 9.57 5.79 10.06
C PRO A 19 10.87 4.97 10.19
N LYS A 20 10.76 3.63 10.27
CA LYS A 20 11.90 2.70 10.25
C LYS A 20 12.30 2.25 8.84
N LEU A 21 11.52 2.59 7.82
CA LEU A 21 11.76 2.22 6.44
C LEU A 21 12.47 3.38 5.74
N SER A 22 13.66 3.13 5.21
CA SER A 22 14.35 4.12 4.40
C SER A 22 13.80 4.18 2.98
N ALA A 23 13.91 5.34 2.32
CA ALA A 23 13.56 5.49 0.91
C ALA A 23 14.35 4.51 0.02
N ALA A 24 15.62 4.26 0.35
CA ALA A 24 16.46 3.30 -0.37
C ALA A 24 15.95 1.85 -0.25
N GLU A 25 15.47 1.45 0.93
CA GLU A 25 14.83 0.13 1.10
C GLU A 25 13.52 0.04 0.33
N LEU A 26 12.77 1.13 0.21
CA LEU A 26 11.52 1.18 -0.53
C LEU A 26 11.74 1.14 -2.05
N ASP A 27 12.77 1.82 -2.55
CA ASP A 27 13.13 1.81 -3.98
C ASP A 27 13.70 0.47 -4.46
N ALA A 28 14.25 -0.32 -3.53
CA ALA A 28 14.66 -1.70 -3.81
C ALA A 28 13.48 -2.67 -3.93
N LEU A 29 12.26 -2.26 -3.55
CA LEU A 29 11.05 -3.08 -3.62
C LEU A 29 10.33 -2.88 -4.95
N THR A 30 9.81 -3.98 -5.49
CA THR A 30 8.83 -3.91 -6.58
C THR A 30 7.54 -3.27 -6.09
N ASP A 31 6.77 -2.67 -7.01
CA ASP A 31 5.48 -2.07 -6.68
C ASP A 31 4.54 -3.02 -5.94
N LEU A 32 4.59 -4.31 -6.29
CA LEU A 32 3.83 -5.36 -5.60
C LEU A 32 4.25 -5.51 -4.13
N GLN A 33 5.56 -5.56 -3.87
CA GLN A 33 6.09 -5.67 -2.51
C GLN A 33 5.82 -4.41 -1.68
N VAL A 34 5.85 -3.22 -2.31
CA VAL A 34 5.43 -1.98 -1.67
C VAL A 34 3.97 -2.08 -1.23
N LEU A 35 3.06 -2.45 -2.14
CA LEU A 35 1.63 -2.59 -1.86
C LEU A 35 1.33 -3.61 -0.74
N GLU A 36 1.97 -4.77 -0.78
CA GLU A 36 1.83 -5.80 0.26
C GLU A 36 2.30 -5.31 1.63
N ARG A 37 3.40 -4.53 1.67
CA ARG A 37 3.92 -3.94 2.89
C ARG A 37 2.98 -2.87 3.45
N VAL A 38 2.40 -2.01 2.61
CA VAL A 38 1.39 -1.01 3.05
C VAL A 38 0.22 -1.72 3.68
N ARG A 39 -0.36 -2.69 2.97
CA ARG A 39 -1.52 -3.47 3.42
C ARG A 39 -1.26 -4.11 4.78
N ASN A 40 -0.06 -4.62 5.01
CA ASN A 40 0.32 -5.23 6.29
C ASN A 40 0.68 -4.21 7.39
N SER A 41 1.08 -2.98 7.03
CA SER A 41 1.36 -1.91 7.98
C SER A 41 0.11 -1.20 8.52
N ILE A 42 -1.06 -1.40 7.88
CA ILE A 42 -2.34 -0.93 8.40
C ILE A 42 -2.72 -1.79 9.61
N ILE A 43 -2.21 -1.41 10.77
CA ILE A 43 -2.60 -1.94 12.07
C ILE A 43 -4.00 -1.41 12.38
N VAL A 44 -4.94 -2.30 12.70
CA VAL A 44 -6.21 -1.89 13.29
C VAL A 44 -5.88 -1.36 14.69
N ASP A 45 -5.95 -0.05 14.87
CA ASP A 45 -5.95 0.54 16.20
C ASP A 45 -7.27 0.11 16.83
N ASP A 46 -7.24 -0.79 17.82
CA ASP A 46 -8.39 -1.45 18.47
C ASP A 46 -9.25 -0.46 19.30
N ARG A 47 -9.13 0.84 19.03
CA ARG A 47 -9.88 1.91 19.68
C ARG A 47 -11.21 2.06 18.96
N PRO A 48 -12.35 1.81 19.64
CA PRO A 48 -13.64 1.76 19.00
C PRO A 48 -14.00 3.12 18.40
N GLY A 49 -14.06 3.17 17.08
CA GLY A 49 -14.46 4.35 16.31
C GLY A 49 -15.06 3.91 14.98
N ARG A 50 -16.37 3.68 14.94
CA ARG A 50 -17.13 3.13 13.80
C ARG A 50 -16.77 3.70 12.43
N THR A 51 -16.47 5.00 12.34
CA THR A 51 -16.11 5.66 11.08
C THR A 51 -14.68 5.33 10.64
N ARG A 52 -13.75 5.22 11.60
CA ARG A 52 -12.35 4.89 11.36
C ARG A 52 -12.21 3.45 10.87
N ASP A 53 -13.02 2.54 11.41
CA ASP A 53 -13.04 1.14 11.00
C ASP A 53 -13.50 0.97 9.54
N LEU A 54 -14.53 1.72 9.12
CA LEU A 54 -15.06 1.67 7.75
C LEU A 54 -14.06 2.25 6.72
N GLU A 55 -13.40 3.36 7.06
CA GLU A 55 -12.36 3.96 6.20
C GLU A 55 -11.16 3.01 6.07
N LEU A 56 -10.74 2.37 7.16
CA LEU A 56 -9.66 1.39 7.14
C LEU A 56 -10.01 0.15 6.31
N GLU A 57 -11.25 -0.34 6.40
CA GLU A 57 -11.74 -1.44 5.56
C GLU A 57 -11.75 -1.07 4.07
N GLN A 58 -12.21 0.14 3.72
CA GLN A 58 -12.18 0.62 2.32
C GLN A 58 -10.76 0.74 1.79
N VAL A 59 -9.83 1.27 2.59
CA VAL A 59 -8.41 1.38 2.21
C VAL A 59 -7.80 -0.01 2.03
N ARG A 60 -8.12 -0.98 2.91
CA ARG A 60 -7.68 -2.37 2.76
C ARG A 60 -8.20 -3.02 1.48
N ALA A 61 -9.50 -2.89 1.22
CA ALA A 61 -10.11 -3.44 0.01
C ALA A 61 -9.51 -2.82 -1.27
N PHE A 62 -9.22 -1.52 -1.25
CA PHE A 62 -8.54 -0.85 -2.36
C PHE A 62 -7.12 -1.36 -2.57
N LEU A 63 -6.34 -1.55 -1.50
CA LEU A 63 -5.00 -2.12 -1.59
C LEU A 63 -5.02 -3.57 -2.08
N ASP A 64 -5.97 -4.40 -1.61
CA ASP A 64 -6.14 -5.78 -2.08
C ASP A 64 -6.46 -5.80 -3.59
N TYR A 65 -7.30 -4.89 -4.07
CA TYR A 65 -7.56 -4.73 -5.50
C TYR A 65 -6.29 -4.36 -6.30
N LEU A 66 -5.49 -3.42 -5.80
CA LEU A 66 -4.24 -3.02 -6.47
C LEU A 66 -3.22 -4.16 -6.49
N ILE A 67 -3.08 -4.91 -5.40
CA ILE A 67 -2.22 -6.10 -5.33
C ILE A 67 -2.66 -7.12 -6.36
N GLN A 68 -3.96 -7.42 -6.43
CA GLN A 68 -4.49 -8.39 -7.38
C GLN A 68 -4.27 -7.94 -8.83
N LYS A 69 -4.53 -6.66 -9.13
CA LYS A 69 -4.28 -6.07 -10.45
C LYS A 69 -2.80 -6.17 -10.85
N GLN A 70 -1.89 -5.92 -9.91
CA GLN A 70 -0.45 -5.99 -10.18
C GLN A 70 0.03 -7.43 -10.37
N ARG A 71 -0.49 -8.39 -9.58
CA ARG A 71 -0.22 -9.82 -9.77
C ARG A 71 -0.68 -10.30 -11.14
N SER A 72 -1.88 -9.92 -11.57
CA SER A 72 -2.42 -10.27 -12.89
C SER A 72 -1.58 -9.73 -14.05
N LYS A 73 -0.97 -8.55 -13.89
CA LYS A 73 -0.02 -8.02 -14.90
C LYS A 73 1.27 -8.84 -14.99
N GLN A 74 1.75 -9.37 -13.86
CA GLN A 74 2.96 -10.21 -13.83
C GLN A 74 2.71 -11.63 -14.37
N THR A 75 1.48 -12.15 -14.31
CA THR A 75 1.14 -13.49 -14.84
C THR A 75 0.97 -13.51 -16.36
N LEU A 76 0.94 -12.34 -17.01
CA LEU A 76 0.76 -12.17 -18.46
C LEU A 76 2.08 -12.02 -19.24
N HIS A 77 3.23 -12.14 -18.56
CA HIS A 77 4.57 -12.04 -19.14
C HIS A 77 5.35 -13.35 -19.05
#